data_AF-R7T8D5-F1
#
_entry.id   AF-R7T8D5-F1
#
_cell.length_a   1.000
_cell.length_b   1.000
_cell.length_c   1.000
_cell.angle_alpha   90.00
_cell.angle_beta   90.00
_cell.angle_gamma   90.00
#
_symmetry.space_group_name_H-M   'P 1'
#
loop_
_entity.id
_entity.type
_entity.pdbx_description
1 polymer ?
#
loop_
_entity_poly.entity_id
_entity_poly.type
_entity_poly.pdbx_seq_one_letter_code
_entity_poly.pdbx_strand_id
1 'polypeptide(L)'
;MYSVEEAEHLTGLIEAAESNNVSLVYAISPGIDLTYSSAKDVALLKKKLEQVATFGCKSFAILFDDIEIDMCEADKGVFQSFADAQVSVTNEVYQHLKEPAKFFFCPTEYCATRAIPDVATSGYLNTIGSRLLPGIDIMWTGPKVISKKITIKSIQEITEVLRRPPLIWDNMSGY
;
A
#
# COMPACT_ATOMS: atom_id res chain seq x y z
N MET A 1 -1.03 -5.73 -19.04
CA MET A 1 -2.35 -5.05 -19.11
C MET A 1 -3.42 -6.11 -19.14
N TYR A 2 -4.62 -5.84 -18.63
CA TYR A 2 -5.75 -6.76 -18.79
C TYR A 2 -6.13 -6.92 -20.27
N SER A 3 -6.44 -8.14 -20.68
CA SER A 3 -7.05 -8.45 -21.98
C SER A 3 -8.49 -7.90 -22.05
N VAL A 4 -9.13 -7.97 -23.22
CA VAL A 4 -10.53 -7.55 -23.37
C VAL A 4 -11.46 -8.40 -22.49
N GLU A 5 -11.27 -9.72 -22.49
CA GLU A 5 -12.07 -10.64 -21.67
C GLU A 5 -11.85 -10.40 -20.17
N GLU A 6 -10.61 -10.19 -19.73
CA GLU A 6 -10.32 -9.88 -18.32
C GLU A 6 -10.90 -8.52 -17.91
N ALA A 7 -10.90 -7.54 -18.83
CA ALA A 7 -11.50 -6.23 -18.61
C ALA A 7 -13.03 -6.32 -18.45
N GLU A 8 -13.70 -7.14 -19.26
CA GLU A 8 -15.13 -7.39 -19.15
C GLU A 8 -15.48 -8.04 -17.80
N HIS A 9 -14.75 -9.07 -17.39
CA HIS A 9 -14.94 -9.72 -16.09
C HIS A 9 -14.73 -8.75 -14.91
N LEU A 10 -13.67 -7.93 -14.96
CA LEU A 10 -13.38 -6.97 -13.90
C LEU A 10 -14.42 -5.85 -13.84
N THR A 11 -14.90 -5.38 -15.00
CA THR A 11 -15.98 -4.39 -15.07
C THR A 11 -17.26 -4.93 -14.43
N GLY A 12 -17.66 -6.16 -14.79
CA GLY A 12 -18.83 -6.81 -14.18
C GLY A 12 -18.70 -6.99 -12.66
N LEU A 13 -17.49 -7.29 -12.16
CA LEU A 13 -17.24 -7.36 -10.72
C LEU A 13 -17.39 -6.00 -10.02
N ILE A 14 -16.88 -4.93 -10.64
CA ILE A 14 -16.99 -3.55 -10.12
C ILE A 14 -18.47 -3.13 -10.05
N GLU A 15 -19.23 -3.36 -11.12
CA GLU A 15 -20.67 -3.06 -11.18
C GLU A 15 -21.48 -3.85 -10.15
N ALA A 16 -21.15 -5.14 -9.97
CA ALA A 16 -21.77 -5.97 -8.95
C ALA A 16 -21.46 -5.46 -7.53
N ALA A 17 -20.23 -5.03 -7.26
CA ALA A 17 -19.86 -4.46 -5.97
C ALA A 17 -20.64 -3.16 -5.70
N GLU A 18 -20.72 -2.25 -6.67
CA GLU A 18 -21.46 -0.99 -6.56
C GLU A 18 -22.96 -1.24 -6.33
N SER A 19 -23.56 -2.17 -7.09
CA SER A 19 -24.97 -2.56 -6.94
C SER A 19 -25.30 -3.17 -5.57
N ASN A 20 -24.30 -3.73 -4.88
CA ASN A 20 -24.43 -4.30 -3.54
C ASN A 20 -23.93 -3.36 -2.43
N ASN A 21 -23.66 -2.09 -2.72
CA ASN A 21 -23.13 -1.10 -1.77
C ASN A 21 -21.78 -1.52 -1.15
N VAL A 22 -20.97 -2.27 -1.88
CA VAL A 22 -19.62 -2.69 -1.48
C VAL A 22 -18.59 -1.82 -2.20
N SER A 23 -17.67 -1.23 -1.45
CA SER A 23 -16.52 -0.52 -2.05
C SER A 23 -15.45 -1.53 -2.47
N LEU A 24 -15.33 -1.78 -3.78
CA LEU A 24 -14.23 -2.57 -4.32
C LEU A 24 -12.93 -1.75 -4.30
N VAL A 25 -11.87 -2.36 -3.76
CA VAL A 25 -10.53 -1.80 -3.72
C VAL A 25 -9.61 -2.66 -4.59
N TYR A 26 -9.02 -2.07 -5.63
CA TYR A 26 -8.07 -2.77 -6.47
C TYR A 26 -6.66 -2.67 -5.88
N ALA A 27 -6.08 -3.79 -5.48
CA ALA A 27 -4.72 -3.85 -4.95
C ALA A 27 -3.70 -4.30 -6.01
N ILE A 28 -2.48 -3.77 -5.93
CA ILE A 28 -1.34 -4.21 -6.74
C ILE A 28 -0.07 -4.29 -5.89
N SER A 29 0.73 -5.33 -6.11
CA SER A 29 1.99 -5.58 -5.38
C SER A 29 3.20 -5.48 -6.32
N PRO A 30 3.73 -4.28 -6.60
CA PRO A 30 4.81 -4.09 -7.55
C PRO A 30 6.21 -4.33 -6.95
N GLY A 31 6.32 -4.60 -5.65
CA GLY A 31 7.60 -4.55 -4.93
C GLY A 31 8.67 -5.58 -5.31
N ILE A 32 8.34 -6.61 -6.09
CA ILE A 32 9.28 -7.68 -6.47
C ILE A 32 10.23 -7.24 -7.60
N ASP A 33 9.72 -6.51 -8.60
CA ASP A 33 10.44 -6.20 -9.84
C ASP A 33 10.40 -4.71 -10.24
N LEU A 34 9.80 -3.86 -9.41
CA LEU A 34 9.78 -2.41 -9.62
C LEU A 34 11.16 -1.79 -9.34
N THR A 35 11.74 -1.13 -10.34
CA THR A 35 12.79 -0.14 -10.11
C THR A 35 12.14 1.20 -9.80
N TYR A 36 12.19 1.65 -8.54
CA TYR A 36 11.47 2.83 -8.05
C TYR A 36 11.88 4.12 -8.75
N SER A 37 13.15 4.23 -9.17
CA SER A 37 13.72 5.38 -9.86
C SER A 37 13.49 5.33 -11.38
N SER A 38 12.96 4.23 -11.91
CA SER A 38 12.68 4.06 -13.33
C SER A 38 11.37 4.76 -13.70
N ALA A 39 11.47 5.90 -14.39
CA ALA A 39 10.31 6.61 -14.92
C ALA A 39 9.44 5.71 -15.83
N LYS A 40 10.05 4.73 -16.51
CA LYS A 40 9.35 3.75 -17.33
C LYS A 40 8.49 2.83 -16.47
N ASP A 41 9.04 2.30 -15.37
CA ASP A 41 8.34 1.33 -14.53
C ASP A 41 7.21 2.01 -13.75
N VAL A 42 7.48 3.21 -13.23
CA VAL A 42 6.45 4.06 -12.59
C VAL A 42 5.33 4.41 -13.59
N ALA A 43 5.66 4.71 -14.84
CA ALA A 43 4.65 4.95 -15.89
C ALA A 43 3.82 3.68 -16.21
N LEU A 44 4.43 2.50 -16.18
CA LEU A 44 3.71 1.24 -16.36
C LEU A 44 2.74 0.95 -15.20
N LEU A 45 3.17 1.19 -13.97
CA LEU A 45 2.32 1.07 -12.77
C LEU A 45 1.11 2.01 -12.86
N LYS A 46 1.35 3.29 -13.18
CA LYS A 46 0.28 4.28 -13.40
C LYS A 46 -0.69 3.84 -14.49
N LYS A 47 -0.18 3.43 -15.66
CA LYS A 47 -0.99 2.96 -16.78
C LYS A 47 -1.87 1.76 -16.41
N LYS A 48 -1.34 0.83 -15.61
CA LYS A 48 -2.11 -0.33 -15.13
C LYS A 48 -3.27 0.10 -14.22
N LEU A 49 -3.02 1.00 -13.28
CA LEU A 49 -4.06 1.50 -12.37
C LEU A 49 -5.07 2.40 -13.08
N GLU A 50 -4.62 3.20 -14.04
CA GLU A 50 -5.48 4.00 -14.92
C GLU A 50 -6.41 3.11 -15.74
N GLN A 51 -5.90 2.00 -16.32
CA GLN A 51 -6.76 1.02 -17.00
C GLN A 51 -7.87 0.52 -16.07
N VAL A 52 -7.56 0.17 -14.82
CA VAL A 52 -8.57 -0.29 -13.87
C VAL A 52 -9.54 0.83 -13.46
N ALA A 53 -9.06 2.08 -13.37
CA ALA A 53 -9.92 3.24 -13.18
C ALA A 53 -10.91 3.41 -14.35
N THR A 54 -10.50 3.16 -15.60
CA THR A 54 -11.41 3.21 -16.76
C THR A 54 -12.51 2.15 -16.72
N PHE A 55 -12.34 1.07 -15.97
CA PHE A 55 -13.37 0.06 -15.71
C PHE A 55 -14.36 0.46 -14.62
N GLY A 56 -14.22 1.66 -14.04
CA GLY A 56 -15.12 2.20 -13.01
C GLY A 56 -14.62 2.03 -11.58
N CYS A 57 -13.44 1.45 -11.35
CA CYS A 57 -12.88 1.33 -10.00
C CYS A 57 -12.46 2.70 -9.45
N LYS A 58 -12.82 2.98 -8.19
CA LYS A 58 -12.63 4.29 -7.53
C LYS A 58 -11.67 4.22 -6.33
N SER A 59 -11.15 3.05 -5.99
CA SER A 59 -10.38 2.82 -4.77
C SER A 59 -9.23 1.85 -5.03
N PHE A 60 -8.05 2.16 -4.52
CA PHE A 60 -6.82 1.45 -4.90
C PHE A 60 -5.95 1.14 -3.69
N ALA A 61 -5.06 0.15 -3.83
CA ALA A 61 -4.03 -0.14 -2.86
C ALA A 61 -2.70 -0.48 -3.55
N ILE A 62 -1.59 -0.03 -2.97
CA ILE A 62 -0.24 -0.50 -3.33
C ILE A 62 0.32 -1.27 -2.14
N LEU A 63 0.74 -2.51 -2.39
CA LEU A 63 1.20 -3.41 -1.35
C LEU A 63 2.70 -3.71 -1.52
N PHE A 64 3.45 -3.54 -0.43
CA PHE A 64 4.88 -3.85 -0.34
C PHE A 64 5.16 -4.90 0.75
N ASP A 65 4.19 -5.78 1.03
CA ASP A 65 4.34 -6.91 1.93
C ASP A 65 5.19 -8.03 1.31
N ASP A 66 5.89 -8.78 2.17
CA ASP A 66 6.63 -10.00 1.81
C ASP A 66 7.66 -9.87 0.68
N ILE A 67 8.29 -8.69 0.58
CA ILE A 67 9.42 -8.41 -0.30
C ILE A 67 10.74 -8.30 0.48
N GLU A 68 11.86 -8.52 -0.22
CA GLU A 68 13.19 -8.30 0.34
C GLU A 68 13.44 -6.80 0.57
N ILE A 69 14.09 -6.46 1.69
CA ILE A 69 14.51 -5.08 1.99
C ILE A 69 15.84 -4.81 1.28
N ASP A 70 15.79 -4.71 -0.04
CA ASP A 70 16.91 -4.25 -0.85
C ASP A 70 16.42 -3.37 -2.00
N MET A 71 17.32 -2.52 -2.46
CA MET A 71 17.12 -1.63 -3.61
C MET A 71 18.19 -1.92 -4.65
N CYS A 72 17.83 -1.84 -5.93
CA CYS A 72 18.84 -1.93 -6.97
C CYS A 72 19.80 -0.72 -6.90
N GLU A 73 20.97 -0.82 -7.53
CA GLU A 73 21.97 0.25 -7.50
C GLU A 73 21.44 1.57 -8.07
N ALA A 74 20.52 1.53 -9.04
CA ALA A 74 19.89 2.73 -9.58
C ALA A 74 19.04 3.45 -8.52
N ASP A 75 18.24 2.69 -7.75
CA ASP A 75 17.41 3.23 -6.67
C ASP A 75 18.25 3.79 -5.52
N LYS A 76 19.34 3.10 -5.15
CA LYS A 76 20.29 3.56 -4.12
C LYS A 76 20.97 4.89 -4.50
N GLY A 77 21.11 5.19 -5.79
CA GLY A 77 21.62 6.47 -6.28
C GLY A 77 20.64 7.64 -6.17
N VAL A 78 19.34 7.36 -5.96
CA VAL A 78 18.27 8.37 -5.99
C VAL A 78 17.60 8.53 -4.62
N PHE A 79 17.31 7.43 -3.94
CA PHE A 79 16.55 7.42 -2.69
C PHE A 79 17.45 7.21 -1.48
N GLN A 80 17.11 7.90 -0.39
CA GLN A 80 17.88 7.81 0.86
C GLN A 80 17.60 6.52 1.63
N SER A 81 16.44 5.91 1.40
CA SER A 81 16.01 4.67 2.09
C SER A 81 14.95 3.94 1.28
N PHE A 82 14.70 2.68 1.63
CA PHE A 82 13.63 1.89 1.01
C PHE A 82 12.23 2.49 1.24
N ALA A 83 11.98 3.04 2.43
CA ALA A 83 10.74 3.75 2.72
C ALA A 83 10.57 5.00 1.83
N ASP A 84 11.65 5.75 1.60
CA ASP A 84 11.65 6.94 0.74
C ASP A 84 11.25 6.60 -0.70
N ALA A 85 11.81 5.52 -1.24
CA ALA A 85 11.46 5.00 -2.57
C ALA A 85 9.98 4.61 -2.68
N GLN A 86 9.48 3.81 -1.73
CA GLN A 86 8.08 3.37 -1.70
C GLN A 86 7.11 4.54 -1.54
N VAL A 87 7.40 5.48 -0.63
CA VAL A 87 6.59 6.68 -0.41
C VAL A 87 6.56 7.54 -1.67
N SER A 88 7.71 7.73 -2.34
CA SER A 88 7.79 8.52 -3.57
C SER A 88 6.86 7.98 -4.64
N VAL A 89 6.98 6.69 -4.97
CA VAL A 89 6.14 6.05 -6.00
C VAL A 89 4.66 6.06 -5.59
N THR A 90 4.36 5.77 -4.31
CA THR A 90 2.97 5.72 -3.82
C THR A 90 2.30 7.10 -3.90
N ASN A 91 2.98 8.16 -3.46
CA ASN A 91 2.46 9.52 -3.55
C ASN A 91 2.25 9.94 -5.02
N GLU A 92 3.20 9.63 -5.90
CA GLU A 92 3.12 9.96 -7.32
C GLU A 92 1.94 9.25 -8.01
N VAL A 93 1.68 7.99 -7.67
CA VAL A 93 0.51 7.25 -8.16
C VAL A 93 -0.79 7.80 -7.58
N TYR A 94 -0.83 8.08 -6.27
CA TYR A 94 -2.00 8.66 -5.61
C TYR A 94 -2.43 9.98 -6.26
N GLN A 95 -1.48 10.88 -6.50
CA GLN A 95 -1.74 12.15 -7.19
C GLN A 95 -2.12 11.96 -8.66
N HIS A 96 -1.47 11.01 -9.35
CA HIS A 96 -1.81 10.69 -10.75
C HIS A 96 -3.27 10.21 -10.89
N LEU A 97 -3.78 9.43 -9.93
CA LEU A 97 -5.17 9.00 -9.87
C LEU A 97 -6.12 10.07 -9.30
N LYS A 98 -5.64 11.32 -9.14
CA LYS A 98 -6.40 12.48 -8.65
C LYS A 98 -6.89 12.31 -7.21
N GLU A 99 -6.04 11.76 -6.35
CA GLU A 99 -6.23 11.69 -4.90
C GLU A 99 -7.58 11.03 -4.53
N PRO A 100 -7.81 9.76 -4.92
CA PRO A 100 -9.08 9.09 -4.66
C PRO A 100 -9.38 9.03 -3.16
N ALA A 101 -10.66 9.06 -2.81
CA ALA A 101 -11.12 9.10 -1.42
C ALA A 101 -10.71 7.87 -0.58
N LYS A 102 -10.37 6.76 -1.23
CA LYS A 102 -9.83 5.55 -0.59
C LYS A 102 -8.59 5.10 -1.36
N PHE A 103 -7.44 5.23 -0.71
CA PHE A 103 -6.17 4.73 -1.23
C PHE A 103 -5.37 4.13 -0.08
N PHE A 104 -4.92 2.89 -0.25
CA PHE A 104 -4.26 2.14 0.81
C PHE A 104 -2.79 1.85 0.45
N PHE A 105 -1.96 1.85 1.47
CA PHE A 105 -0.56 1.48 1.39
C PHE A 105 -0.28 0.37 2.40
N CYS A 106 0.21 -0.77 1.94
CA CYS A 106 0.74 -1.81 2.84
C CYS A 106 2.26 -1.69 2.94
N PRO A 107 2.81 -1.35 4.13
CA PRO A 107 4.25 -1.30 4.33
C PRO A 107 4.89 -2.69 4.25
N THR A 108 6.21 -2.74 4.04
CA THR A 108 7.02 -3.95 4.25
C THR A 108 7.09 -4.32 5.74
N GLU A 109 7.22 -3.33 6.61
CA GLU A 109 7.07 -3.50 8.06
C GLU A 109 5.58 -3.42 8.46
N TYR A 110 4.73 -4.34 8.02
CA TYR A 110 3.26 -4.30 8.25
C TYR A 110 2.77 -4.88 9.59
N CYS A 111 3.68 -5.23 10.50
CA CYS A 111 3.35 -5.70 11.85
C CYS A 111 4.50 -5.44 12.82
N ALA A 112 4.23 -5.45 14.13
CA ALA A 112 5.24 -5.04 15.12
C ALA A 112 6.49 -5.93 15.08
N THR A 113 6.35 -7.24 14.85
CA THR A 113 7.50 -8.15 14.73
C THR A 113 8.35 -7.94 13.47
N ARG A 114 7.88 -7.16 12.49
CA ARG A 114 8.65 -6.77 11.30
C ARG A 114 9.31 -5.40 11.46
N ALA A 115 8.93 -4.61 12.47
CA ALA A 115 9.50 -3.30 12.69
C ALA A 115 10.94 -3.41 13.22
N ILE A 116 11.87 -2.62 12.68
CA ILE A 116 13.28 -2.68 13.06
C ILE A 116 13.76 -1.32 13.60
N PRO A 117 14.29 -1.24 14.83
CA PRO A 117 14.42 -2.34 15.81
C PRO A 117 13.10 -2.66 16.53
N ASP A 118 12.17 -1.70 16.55
CA ASP A 118 10.82 -1.82 17.10
C ASP A 118 9.90 -0.79 16.43
N VAL A 119 8.61 -0.81 16.77
CA VAL A 119 7.61 0.10 16.19
C VAL A 119 7.96 1.56 16.44
N ALA A 120 8.26 1.92 17.69
CA ALA A 120 8.42 3.32 18.12
C ALA A 120 9.63 4.00 17.45
N THR A 121 10.70 3.25 17.22
CA THR A 121 11.98 3.77 16.73
C THR A 121 12.32 3.34 15.29
N SER A 122 11.43 2.63 14.61
CA SER A 122 11.64 2.23 13.20
C SER A 122 11.80 3.46 12.30
N GLY A 123 12.97 3.60 11.69
CA GLY A 123 13.24 4.65 10.71
C GLY A 123 12.38 4.50 9.45
N TYR A 124 12.04 3.27 9.08
CA TYR A 124 11.18 2.94 7.96
C TYR A 124 9.74 3.44 8.21
N LEU A 125 9.14 3.07 9.34
CA LEU A 125 7.77 3.49 9.68
C LEU A 125 7.68 5.00 9.93
N ASN A 126 8.69 5.61 10.56
CA ASN A 126 8.76 7.06 10.75
C ASN A 126 8.83 7.81 9.41
N THR A 127 9.57 7.28 8.43
CA THR A 127 9.63 7.86 7.07
C THR A 127 8.27 7.80 6.39
N ILE A 128 7.57 6.67 6.48
CA ILE A 128 6.19 6.54 5.96
C ILE A 128 5.26 7.54 6.64
N GLY A 129 5.20 7.54 7.98
CA GLY A 129 4.29 8.41 8.71
C GLY A 129 4.52 9.90 8.44
N SER A 130 5.77 10.29 8.19
CA SER A 130 6.14 11.68 7.93
C SER A 130 5.96 12.14 6.48
N ARG A 131 6.12 11.24 5.49
CA ARG A 131 6.22 11.62 4.07
C ARG A 131 5.10 11.08 3.20
N LEU A 132 4.40 10.02 3.61
CA LEU A 132 3.25 9.52 2.87
C LEU A 132 2.11 10.54 2.96
N LEU A 133 1.48 10.88 1.84
CA LEU A 133 0.43 11.89 1.80
C LEU A 133 -0.71 11.53 2.78
N PRO A 134 -1.31 12.51 3.47
CA PRO A 134 -2.24 12.26 4.58
C PRO A 134 -3.56 11.62 4.15
N GLY A 135 -3.93 11.71 2.87
CA GLY A 135 -5.10 11.03 2.31
C GLY A 135 -4.89 9.55 1.99
N ILE A 136 -3.70 9.00 2.28
CA ILE A 136 -3.37 7.59 2.09
C ILE A 136 -3.43 6.88 3.45
N ASP A 137 -4.30 5.88 3.53
CA ASP A 137 -4.47 4.99 4.66
C ASP A 137 -3.37 3.91 4.68
N ILE A 138 -2.91 3.53 5.88
CA ILE A 138 -1.77 2.61 6.03
C ILE A 138 -2.26 1.31 6.67
N MET A 139 -2.01 0.20 5.99
CA MET A 139 -2.42 -1.13 6.44
C MET A 139 -1.52 -1.65 7.56
N TRP A 140 -2.10 -2.35 8.54
CA TRP A 140 -1.39 -2.91 9.69
C TRP A 140 -2.06 -4.20 10.19
N THR A 141 -1.27 -5.24 10.47
CA THR A 141 -1.82 -6.54 10.93
C THR A 141 -1.75 -6.73 12.46
N GLY A 142 -1.24 -5.74 13.19
CA GLY A 142 -1.11 -5.76 14.64
C GLY A 142 0.28 -6.20 15.12
N PRO A 143 0.38 -6.78 16.34
CA PRO A 143 1.65 -7.23 16.89
C PRO A 143 2.40 -8.27 16.04
N LYS A 144 1.69 -9.09 15.27
CA LYS A 144 2.22 -10.16 14.41
C LYS A 144 1.45 -10.20 13.10
N VAL A 145 1.97 -10.96 12.13
CA VAL A 145 1.24 -11.29 10.89
C VAL A 145 -0.14 -11.89 11.22
N ILE A 146 -0.21 -12.82 12.17
CA ILE A 146 -1.45 -13.35 12.74
C ILE A 146 -1.52 -12.93 14.21
N SER A 147 -2.32 -11.90 14.49
CA SER A 147 -2.42 -11.28 15.81
C SER A 147 -3.58 -11.86 16.62
N LYS A 148 -3.28 -12.71 17.61
CA LYS A 148 -4.31 -13.24 18.55
C LYS A 148 -5.07 -12.12 19.30
N LYS A 149 -4.41 -11.00 19.56
CA LYS A 149 -4.98 -9.83 20.22
C LYS A 149 -4.30 -8.57 19.71
N ILE A 150 -5.11 -7.59 19.34
CA ILE A 150 -4.67 -6.23 19.03
C ILE A 150 -5.12 -5.36 20.20
N THR A 151 -4.18 -4.73 20.90
CA THR A 151 -4.48 -3.92 22.09
C THR A 151 -4.63 -2.44 21.73
N ILE A 152 -5.40 -1.68 22.51
CA ILE A 152 -5.49 -0.22 22.36
C ILE A 152 -4.08 0.42 22.42
N LYS A 153 -3.25 -0.01 23.39
CA LYS A 153 -1.88 0.48 23.53
C LYS A 153 -1.05 0.27 22.27
N SER A 154 -1.11 -0.93 21.67
CA SER A 154 -0.37 -1.21 20.43
C SER A 154 -0.89 -0.39 19.24
N ILE A 155 -2.17 -0.03 19.21
CA ILE A 155 -2.71 0.87 18.19
C ILE A 155 -2.26 2.32 18.41
N GLN A 156 -2.23 2.79 19.66
CA GLN A 156 -1.72 4.12 19.99
C GLN A 156 -0.25 4.27 19.59
N GLU A 157 0.59 3.29 19.92
CA GLU A 157 2.01 3.28 19.57
C GLU A 157 2.25 3.39 18.06
N ILE A 158 1.61 2.55 17.25
CA ILE A 158 1.76 2.64 15.79
C ILE A 158 1.12 3.93 15.22
N THR A 159 0.02 4.42 15.80
CA THR A 159 -0.64 5.66 15.36
C THR A 159 0.27 6.87 15.55
N GLU A 160 1.04 6.93 16.64
CA GLU A 160 2.01 8.01 16.88
C GLU A 160 3.10 8.02 15.80
N VAL A 161 3.61 6.85 15.43
CA VAL A 161 4.67 6.70 14.41
C VAL A 161 4.15 7.00 13.00
N LEU A 162 2.98 6.45 12.64
CA LEU A 162 2.35 6.65 11.34
C LEU A 162 1.67 8.02 11.18
N ARG A 163 1.48 8.74 12.30
CA ARG A 163 0.82 10.05 12.40
C ARG A 163 -0.63 10.03 11.88
N ARG A 164 -1.25 8.86 11.86
CA ARG A 164 -2.65 8.62 11.48
C ARG A 164 -3.10 7.24 11.98
N PRO A 165 -4.40 7.02 12.18
CA PRO A 165 -4.92 5.70 12.53
C PRO A 165 -4.59 4.66 11.44
N PRO A 166 -4.11 3.46 11.78
CA PRO A 166 -3.92 2.41 10.79
C PRO A 166 -5.24 1.77 10.36
N LEU A 167 -5.29 1.27 9.12
CA LEU A 167 -6.30 0.33 8.66
C LEU A 167 -5.88 -1.09 9.05
N ILE A 168 -6.72 -1.81 9.79
CA ILE A 168 -6.39 -3.19 10.18
C ILE A 168 -6.60 -4.15 9.01
N TRP A 169 -5.53 -4.84 8.62
CA TRP A 169 -5.57 -6.05 7.82
C TRP A 169 -5.52 -7.24 8.77
N ASP A 170 -6.68 -7.84 9.06
CA ASP A 170 -6.76 -8.96 9.99
C ASP A 170 -6.55 -10.30 9.24
N ASN A 171 -5.52 -11.05 9.62
CA ASN A 171 -5.26 -12.41 9.11
C ASN A 171 -5.82 -13.51 10.03
N MET A 172 -6.54 -13.15 11.10
CA MET A 172 -7.26 -14.13 11.91
C MET A 172 -8.36 -14.77 11.06
N SER A 173 -8.17 -16.03 10.73
CA SER A 173 -9.24 -16.88 10.21
C SER A 173 -9.95 -17.50 11.41
N GLY A 174 -11.25 -17.28 11.56
CA GLY A 174 -12.00 -17.76 12.73
C GLY A 174 -11.86 -19.27 12.91
N TYR A 175 -11.09 -19.67 13.92
CA TYR A 175 -11.05 -21.01 14.52
C TYR A 175 -10.75 -20.89 16.02
#